data_AF-A0A838WP82-F1
#
_entry.id   AF-A0A838WP82-F1
#
_cell.length_a   1.000
_cell.length_b   1.000
_cell.length_c   1.000
_cell.angle_alpha   90.00
_cell.angle_beta   90.00
_cell.angle_gamma   90.00
#
_symmetry.space_group_name_H-M   'P 1'
#
loop_
_entity.id
_entity.type
_entity.pdbx_description
1 polymer ?
#
loop_
_entity_poly.entity_id
_entity_poly.type
_entity_poly.pdbx_seq_one_letter_code
_entity_poly.pdbx_strand_id
1 'polypeptide(L)'
;GIELGILYDNQKPPTPWLRWWDNKGNLLLTGNELAEQAEAIAIRERLAKEQAETIASQERLAKEQEREAKEQAETIASQERLAKEQER
;
A
#
# COMPACT_ATOMS: atom_id res chain seq x y z
N GLY A 1 28.64 -21.07 -1.50
CA GLY A 1 28.89 -22.50 -1.30
C GLY A 1 27.75 -23.34 -1.83
N ILE A 2 27.79 -24.65 -1.61
CA ILE A 2 26.73 -25.60 -1.97
C ILE A 2 26.33 -26.37 -0.72
N GLU A 3 25.04 -26.59 -0.55
CA GLU A 3 24.46 -27.45 0.49
C GLU A 3 23.74 -28.63 -0.17
N LEU A 4 23.98 -29.82 0.36
CA LEU A 4 23.41 -31.09 -0.09
C LEU A 4 22.68 -31.73 1.07
N GLY A 5 21.47 -32.23 0.81
CA GLY A 5 20.71 -32.99 1.80
C GLY A 5 19.91 -34.10 1.17
N ILE A 6 19.35 -34.97 2.01
CA ILE A 6 18.45 -36.05 1.62
C ILE A 6 17.07 -35.76 2.19
N LEU A 7 16.07 -35.73 1.32
CA LEU A 7 14.67 -35.66 1.71
C LEU A 7 14.16 -37.08 2.00
N TYR A 8 13.91 -37.36 3.27
CA TYR A 8 13.30 -38.61 3.72
C TYR A 8 11.77 -38.51 3.64
N ASP A 9 11.23 -38.60 2.43
CA ASP A 9 9.81 -38.81 2.20
C ASP A 9 9.51 -40.33 2.04
N ASN A 10 8.27 -40.67 1.69
CA ASN A 10 7.88 -42.07 1.49
C ASN A 10 8.47 -42.71 0.21
N GLN A 11 9.31 -42.00 -0.56
CA GLN A 11 9.93 -42.54 -1.78
C GLN A 11 11.12 -43.44 -1.44
N LYS A 12 11.29 -44.50 -2.24
CA LYS A 12 12.43 -45.43 -2.16
C LYS A 12 13.06 -45.57 -3.54
N PRO A 13 14.28 -45.05 -3.78
CA PRO A 13 15.18 -44.39 -2.81
C PRO A 13 14.72 -42.97 -2.40
N PRO A 14 15.24 -42.41 -1.29
CA PRO A 14 14.93 -41.05 -0.87
C PRO A 14 15.51 -40.00 -1.85
N THR A 15 14.85 -38.85 -1.94
CA THR A 15 15.18 -37.81 -2.93
C THR A 15 16.31 -36.91 -2.44
N PRO A 16 17.46 -36.82 -3.14
CA PRO A 16 18.48 -35.82 -2.79
C PRO A 16 18.04 -34.42 -3.20
N TRP A 17 18.42 -33.42 -2.41
CA TRP A 17 18.20 -32.01 -2.73
C TRP A 17 19.50 -31.21 -2.64
N LEU A 18 19.54 -30.11 -3.37
CA LEU A 18 20.71 -29.25 -3.56
C LEU A 18 20.31 -27.79 -3.41
N ARG A 19 21.12 -27.02 -2.69
CA ARG A 19 20.92 -25.57 -2.57
C ARG A 19 22.23 -24.80 -2.70
N TRP A 20 22.16 -23.63 -3.32
CA TRP A 20 23.31 -22.81 -3.64
C TRP A 20 23.32 -21.58 -2.75
N TRP A 21 24.51 -21.18 -2.33
CA TRP A 21 24.76 -20.02 -1.48
C TRP A 21 25.86 -19.17 -2.12
N ASP A 22 25.86 -17.85 -1.92
CA ASP A 22 26.96 -16.98 -2.33
C ASP A 22 28.18 -17.12 -1.38
N ASN A 23 29.19 -16.28 -1.56
CA ASN A 23 30.39 -16.25 -0.71
C ASN A 23 30.19 -15.52 0.64
N LYS A 24 29.04 -14.87 0.84
CA LYS A 24 28.65 -14.15 2.06
C LYS A 24 27.67 -14.97 2.92
N GLY A 25 27.23 -16.13 2.43
CA GLY A 25 26.24 -16.97 3.11
C GLY A 25 24.80 -16.57 2.81
N ASN A 26 24.54 -15.88 1.70
CA ASN A 26 23.17 -15.64 1.22
C ASN A 26 22.71 -16.77 0.30
N LEU A 27 21.45 -17.16 0.46
CA LEU A 27 20.80 -18.16 -0.37
C LEU A 27 20.63 -17.65 -1.79
N LEU A 28 21.12 -18.40 -2.78
CA LEU A 28 20.83 -18.10 -4.18
C LEU A 28 19.45 -18.64 -4.52
N LEU A 29 18.53 -17.71 -4.76
CA LEU A 29 17.18 -17.99 -5.21
C LEU A 29 17.21 -18.51 -6.65
N THR A 30 16.31 -19.45 -6.95
CA THR A 30 16.05 -19.88 -8.32
C THR A 30 15.34 -18.77 -9.11
N GLY A 31 15.30 -18.90 -10.44
CA GLY A 31 14.58 -17.95 -11.29
C GLY A 31 13.09 -17.80 -10.92
N ASN A 32 12.44 -18.89 -10.51
CA ASN A 32 11.05 -18.86 -10.05
C ASN A 32 10.90 -18.08 -8.74
N GLU A 33 11.75 -18.35 -7.75
CA GLU A 33 11.72 -17.65 -6.46
C GLU A 33 12.02 -16.14 -6.62
N LEU A 34 12.93 -15.77 -7.52
CA LEU A 34 13.19 -14.37 -7.87
C LEU A 34 11.96 -13.71 -8.53
N ALA A 35 11.28 -14.42 -9.42
CA ALA A 35 10.06 -13.93 -10.06
C ALA A 35 8.93 -13.71 -9.05
N GLU A 36 8.68 -14.70 -8.17
CA GLU A 36 7.70 -14.58 -7.09
C GLU A 36 8.01 -13.41 -6.14
N GLN A 37 9.28 -13.23 -5.80
CA GLN A 37 9.71 -12.08 -4.99
C GLN A 37 9.47 -10.75 -5.71
N ALA A 38 9.79 -10.66 -6.99
CA ALA A 38 9.56 -9.46 -7.80
C ALA A 38 8.06 -9.15 -7.93
N GLU A 39 7.22 -10.16 -8.13
CA GLU A 39 5.77 -10.02 -8.16
C GLU A 39 5.22 -9.53 -6.82
N ALA A 40 5.68 -10.11 -5.70
CA ALA A 40 5.28 -9.68 -4.37
C ALA A 40 5.64 -8.21 -4.10
N ILE A 41 6.82 -7.77 -4.56
CA ILE A 41 7.25 -6.36 -4.46
C ILE A 41 6.33 -5.47 -5.31
N ALA A 42 6.06 -5.85 -6.57
CA ALA A 42 5.21 -5.08 -7.47
C ALA A 42 3.76 -4.94 -6.93
N ILE A 43 3.22 -6.01 -6.35
CA ILE A 43 1.90 -5.98 -5.70
C ILE A 43 1.90 -5.01 -4.52
N ARG A 44 2.95 -5.06 -3.68
CA ARG A 44 3.08 -4.19 -2.52
C ARG A 44 3.18 -2.71 -2.93
N GLU A 45 3.97 -2.40 -3.96
CA GLU A 45 4.08 -1.05 -4.49
C GLU A 45 2.74 -0.54 -5.05
N ARG A 46 2.03 -1.39 -5.79
CA ARG A 46 0.69 -1.04 -6.30
C ARG A 46 -0.29 -0.74 -5.17
N LEU A 47 -0.32 -1.58 -4.14
CA LEU A 47 -1.19 -1.38 -2.99
C LEU A 47 -0.85 -0.09 -2.23
N ALA A 48 0.43 0.20 -2.03
CA ALA A 48 0.87 1.43 -1.38
C ALA A 48 0.45 2.68 -2.18
N LYS A 49 0.54 2.62 -3.51
CA LYS A 49 0.09 3.70 -4.39
C LYS A 49 -1.42 3.92 -4.29
N GLU A 50 -2.21 2.85 -4.35
CA GLU A 50 -3.67 2.91 -4.27
C GLU A 50 -4.16 3.45 -2.91
N GLN A 51 -3.48 3.07 -1.82
CA GLN A 51 -3.72 3.64 -0.50
C GLN A 51 -3.41 5.14 -0.46
N ALA A 52 -2.28 5.57 -1.02
CA ALA A 52 -1.92 6.99 -1.08
C ALA A 52 -2.92 7.81 -1.89
N GLU A 53 -3.38 7.29 -3.03
CA GLU A 53 -4.42 7.93 -3.86
C GLU A 53 -5.75 8.06 -3.11
N THR A 54 -6.13 7.02 -2.36
CA THR A 54 -7.35 7.02 -1.54
C THR A 54 -7.29 8.10 -0.45
N ILE A 55 -6.16 8.19 0.26
CA ILE A 55 -5.95 9.21 1.30
C ILE A 55 -5.99 10.60 0.69
N ALA A 56 -5.29 10.82 -0.43
CA ALA A 56 -5.28 12.11 -1.13
C ALA A 56 -6.68 12.50 -1.66
N SER A 57 -7.51 11.52 -2.05
CA SER A 57 -8.90 11.78 -2.44
C SER A 57 -9.75 12.17 -1.25
N GLN A 58 -9.61 11.50 -0.11
CA GLN A 58 -10.34 11.82 1.12
C GLN A 58 -9.97 13.21 1.64
N GLU A 59 -8.68 13.57 1.62
CA GLU A 59 -8.22 14.89 2.04
C GLU A 59 -8.79 16.01 1.16
N ARG A 60 -8.82 15.79 -0.16
CA ARG A 60 -9.45 16.75 -1.09
C ARG A 60 -10.94 16.94 -0.80
N LEU A 61 -11.67 15.85 -0.57
CA LEU A 61 -13.08 15.91 -0.25
C LEU A 61 -13.34 16.63 1.08
N ALA A 62 -12.56 16.34 2.12
CA ALA A 62 -12.67 17.02 3.41
C ALA A 62 -12.42 18.53 3.29
N LYS A 63 -11.42 18.93 2.50
CA LYS A 63 -11.09 20.34 2.22
C LYS A 63 -12.19 21.05 1.43
N GLU A 64 -12.83 20.35 0.51
CA GLU A 64 -13.97 20.89 -0.25
C GLU A 64 -15.18 21.09 0.67
N GLN A 65 -15.52 20.11 1.50
CA GLN A 65 -16.57 20.23 2.51
C GLN A 65 -16.32 21.38 3.49
N GLU A 66 -15.07 21.57 3.93
CA GLU A 66 -14.71 22.70 4.80
C GLU A 66 -14.96 24.05 4.11
N ARG A 67 -14.64 24.16 2.83
CA ARG A 67 -14.89 25.39 2.04
C ARG A 67 -16.38 25.65 1.89
N GLU A 68 -17.16 24.64 1.53
CA GLU A 68 -18.62 24.76 1.41
C GLU A 68 -19.25 25.18 2.74
N ALA A 69 -18.84 24.57 3.87
CA ALA A 69 -19.34 24.93 5.19
C ALA A 69 -19.00 26.39 5.55
N LYS A 70 -17.81 26.86 5.19
CA LYS A 70 -17.39 28.24 5.39
C LYS A 70 -18.23 29.22 4.55
N GLU A 71 -18.45 28.92 3.27
CA GLU A 71 -19.27 29.74 2.38
C GLU A 71 -20.73 29.82 2.85
N GLN A 72 -21.28 28.70 3.34
CA GLN A 72 -22.62 28.68 3.93
C GLN A 72 -22.69 29.53 5.20
N ALA A 73 -21.71 29.42 6.09
CA ALA A 73 -21.65 30.23 7.31
C ALA A 73 -21.55 31.73 6.99
N GLU A 74 -20.74 32.11 5.99
CA GLU A 74 -20.62 33.49 5.53
C GLU A 74 -21.94 34.01 4.92
N THR A 75 -22.63 33.16 4.15
CA THR A 75 -23.94 33.49 3.57
C THR A 75 -24.99 33.73 4.65
N ILE A 76 -25.09 32.85 5.65
CA ILE A 76 -26.02 32.98 6.77
C ILE A 76 -25.71 34.25 7.56
N ALA A 77 -24.44 34.47 7.89
CA ALA A 77 -24.02 35.68 8.62
C ALA A 77 -24.33 36.97 7.86
N SER A 78 -24.21 36.97 6.52
CA SER A 78 -24.57 38.11 5.67
C SER A 78 -26.07 38.37 5.69
N GLN A 79 -26.90 37.34 5.53
CA GLN A 79 -28.36 37.44 5.59
C GLN A 79 -28.83 37.97 6.95
N GLU A 80 -28.27 37.46 8.06
CA GLU A 80 -28.60 37.95 9.40
C GLU A 80 -28.27 39.43 9.61
N ARG A 81 -27.14 39.90 9.05
CA ARG A 81 -26.77 41.33 9.13
C ARG A 81 -27.77 42.20 8.37
N LEU A 82 -28.14 41.80 7.16
CA LEU A 82 -29.12 42.53 6.35
C LEU A 82 -30.48 42.57 7.03
N ALA A 83 -30.94 41.46 7.62
CA ALA A 83 -32.20 41.43 8.37
C ALA A 83 -32.18 42.42 9.56
N LYS A 84 -31.09 42.44 10.33
CA LYS A 84 -30.91 43.37 11.46
C LYS A 84 -30.85 44.83 11.04
N GLU A 85 -30.32 45.13 9.84
CA GLU A 85 -30.30 46.48 9.29
C GLU A 85 -31.68 46.94 8.84
N GLN A 86 -32.51 46.05 8.28
CA GLN A 86 -33.88 46.37 7.86
C GLN A 86 -34.85 46.56 9.05
N GLU A 87 -34.57 45.94 10.19
CA GLU A 87 -35.36 46.12 11.43
C GLU A 87 -34.98 47.38 12.25
N ARG A 88 -33.98 48.16 11.81
CA ARG A 88 -33.43 49.32 12.53
C ARG A 88 -33.91 50.65 12.00
#